data_AF-A0A7K6AKQ7-F1
#
_entry.id   AF-A0A7K6AKQ7-F1
#
_cell.length_a   1.000
_cell.length_b   1.000
_cell.length_c   1.000
_cell.angle_alpha   90.00
_cell.angle_beta   90.00
_cell.angle_gamma   90.00
#
_symmetry.space_group_name_H-M   'P 1'
#
loop_
_entity.id
_entity.type
_entity.pdbx_description
1 polymer ?
#
loop_
_entity_poly.entity_id
_entity_poly.type
_entity_poly.pdbx_seq_one_letter_code
_entity_poly.pdbx_strand_id
1 'polypeptide(L)'
;MEELSAALAAGAALSGPYSTAAPHPRLAAYKPRGGLGQTERRQRLLRLQRERRLDYVNHARRLAEDDWADMESEEKEDEEEEEMDVDAGKKLPKRYANQLMLSEWLVDVPLDLEQEWLVVVCPVGKRSLVVASRGTTAAYTKSGFCVNRFPSLLPGGNRHNSISDKVYCILDCIYSEAEQTYYILDVMCWRGHPVYDCQTDFRFFWLSSKIHEEEGLGEKSKINPFKFVGLQNFPSSSESLCKVLAMDFPFEVDGLLFYHKETHYTPGSTPLVGWLRPYMVPEILGLTMPATVLTAKPAYAGRQLQQIIESKKNKKLAAEKGHSSSVVTVGNGHYELEHLSTPQPANSEEYWGEAMRQMES
;
A
#
# COMPACT_ATOMS: atom_id res chain seq x y z
N MET A 1 31.90 -10.47 7.93
CA MET A 1 31.13 -9.92 6.81
C MET A 1 29.72 -10.48 6.74
N GLU A 2 29.53 -11.80 6.79
CA GLU A 2 28.19 -12.40 6.67
C GLU A 2 27.27 -12.09 7.87
N GLU A 3 27.78 -12.14 9.11
CA GLU A 3 27.03 -11.71 10.30
C GLU A 3 26.66 -10.22 10.27
N LEU A 4 27.54 -9.37 9.73
CA LEU A 4 27.27 -7.95 9.52
C LEU A 4 26.17 -7.76 8.46
N SER A 5 26.22 -8.51 7.36
CA SER A 5 25.18 -8.48 6.32
C SER A 5 23.82 -8.97 6.84
N ALA A 6 23.82 -9.98 7.72
CA ALA A 6 22.62 -10.50 8.36
C ALA A 6 22.06 -9.50 9.39
N ALA A 7 22.94 -8.86 10.16
CA ALA A 7 22.55 -7.82 11.12
C ALA A 7 22.01 -6.58 10.41
N LEU A 8 22.61 -6.16 9.29
CA LEU A 8 22.11 -5.06 8.47
C LEU A 8 20.76 -5.41 7.83
N ALA A 9 20.65 -6.57 7.18
CA ALA A 9 19.41 -6.98 6.52
C ALA A 9 18.24 -7.21 7.50
N ALA A 10 18.52 -7.68 8.72
CA ALA A 10 17.50 -7.94 9.75
C ALA A 10 17.27 -6.77 10.71
N GLY A 11 18.20 -5.81 10.81
CA GLY A 11 18.20 -4.74 11.80
C GLY A 11 18.15 -3.32 11.23
N ALA A 12 18.43 -3.10 9.95
CA ALA A 12 18.40 -1.77 9.32
C ALA A 12 17.01 -1.36 8.79
N ALA A 13 15.97 -2.17 9.02
CA ALA A 13 14.61 -1.81 8.63
C ALA A 13 13.98 -0.91 9.69
N LEU A 14 13.76 0.37 9.37
CA LEU A 14 12.91 1.29 10.14
C LEU A 14 11.44 0.83 10.18
N SER A 15 11.06 -0.14 9.33
CA SER A 15 9.71 -0.69 9.23
C SER A 15 9.59 -2.06 9.89
N GLY A 16 8.40 -2.40 10.41
CA GLY A 16 8.12 -3.65 11.12
C GLY A 16 8.39 -4.94 10.31
N PRO A 17 8.41 -6.10 10.98
CA PRO A 17 8.94 -7.37 10.45
C PRO A 17 8.23 -7.94 9.22
N TYR A 18 6.99 -7.51 8.94
CA TYR A 18 6.18 -7.96 7.81
C TYR A 18 5.88 -6.83 6.81
N SER A 19 6.66 -5.76 6.83
CA SER A 19 6.50 -4.61 5.94
C SER A 19 6.60 -4.99 4.46
N THR A 20 5.70 -4.42 3.66
CA THR A 20 5.69 -4.58 2.19
C THR A 20 6.79 -3.77 1.49
N ALA A 21 7.51 -2.90 2.22
CA ALA A 21 8.69 -2.21 1.70
C ALA A 21 9.90 -3.15 1.52
N ALA A 22 9.93 -4.28 2.24
CA ALA A 22 10.92 -5.33 2.08
C ALA A 22 10.32 -6.52 1.30
N PRO A 23 11.16 -7.40 0.70
CA PRO A 23 10.67 -8.62 0.05
C PRO A 23 9.88 -9.52 1.01
N HIS A 24 8.96 -10.31 0.47
CA HIS A 24 8.16 -11.24 1.26
C HIS A 24 9.05 -12.14 2.15
N PRO A 25 8.75 -12.33 3.45
CA PRO A 25 9.65 -13.05 4.37
C PRO A 25 10.02 -14.49 3.95
N ARG A 26 9.16 -15.19 3.21
CA ARG A 26 9.50 -16.52 2.63
C ARG A 26 10.57 -16.44 1.52
N LEU A 27 10.67 -15.28 0.85
CA LEU A 27 11.65 -14.96 -0.18
C LEU A 27 12.84 -14.14 0.37
N ALA A 28 12.90 -13.92 1.68
CA ALA A 28 14.03 -13.25 2.31
C ALA A 28 15.15 -14.27 2.63
N ALA A 29 16.40 -13.86 2.40
CA ALA A 29 17.58 -14.67 2.75
C ALA A 29 17.77 -14.81 4.28
N TYR A 30 17.19 -13.88 5.04
CA TYR A 30 17.24 -13.81 6.50
C TYR A 30 15.83 -13.68 7.05
N LYS A 31 15.56 -14.39 8.15
CA LYS A 31 14.28 -14.23 8.86
C LYS A 31 14.34 -12.92 9.65
N PRO A 32 13.27 -12.10 9.63
CA PRO A 32 13.19 -10.92 10.48
C PRO A 32 13.26 -11.36 11.95
N ARG A 33 13.94 -10.56 12.79
CA ARG A 33 14.05 -10.86 14.23
C ARG A 33 12.71 -10.59 14.91
N GLY A 34 12.30 -11.53 15.76
CA GLY A 34 11.43 -11.36 16.94
C GLY A 34 10.14 -10.53 16.79
N GLY A 35 8.99 -11.17 17.03
CA GLY A 35 7.71 -10.49 17.20
C GLY A 35 6.57 -11.49 17.42
N LEU A 36 5.44 -11.00 17.91
CA LEU A 36 4.21 -11.80 17.97
C LEU A 36 3.77 -12.15 16.54
N GLY A 37 3.26 -13.37 16.34
CA GLY A 37 2.72 -13.82 15.05
C GLY A 37 1.56 -12.94 14.58
N GLN A 38 1.26 -12.95 13.27
CA GLN A 38 0.20 -12.08 12.74
C GLN A 38 -1.15 -12.41 13.37
N THR A 39 -1.43 -13.69 13.64
CA THR A 39 -2.68 -14.16 14.28
C THR A 39 -2.95 -13.52 15.63
N GLU A 40 -1.98 -13.52 16.54
CA GLU A 40 -2.15 -12.95 17.88
C GLU A 40 -2.31 -11.43 17.82
N ARG A 41 -1.53 -10.76 16.96
CA ARG A 41 -1.64 -9.32 16.74
C ARG A 41 -3.01 -8.92 16.17
N ARG A 42 -3.56 -9.70 15.22
CA ARG A 42 -4.91 -9.48 14.67
C ARG A 42 -5.96 -9.54 15.77
N GLN A 43 -5.95 -10.60 16.58
CA GLN A 43 -6.90 -10.76 17.70
C GLN A 43 -6.82 -9.61 18.70
N ARG A 44 -5.59 -9.18 19.05
CA ARG A 44 -5.38 -8.05 19.96
C ARG A 44 -5.94 -6.74 19.38
N LEU A 45 -5.68 -6.46 18.10
CA LEU A 45 -6.16 -5.24 17.45
C LEU A 45 -7.69 -5.21 17.32
N LEU A 46 -8.31 -6.34 16.96
CA LEU A 46 -9.77 -6.46 16.90
C LEU A 46 -10.45 -6.25 18.26
N ARG A 47 -9.79 -6.63 19.36
CA ARG A 47 -10.27 -6.30 20.72
C ARG A 47 -10.11 -4.82 21.03
N LEU A 48 -8.92 -4.26 20.78
CA LEU A 48 -8.62 -2.86 21.06
C LEU A 48 -9.52 -1.89 20.30
N GLN A 49 -9.86 -2.16 19.03
CA GLN A 49 -10.73 -1.29 18.25
C GLN A 49 -12.17 -1.22 18.79
N ARG A 50 -12.62 -2.22 19.56
CA ARG A 50 -13.96 -2.22 20.19
C ARG A 50 -13.99 -1.35 21.46
N GLU A 51 -12.84 -1.16 22.10
CA GLU A 51 -12.69 -0.38 23.33
C GLU A 51 -12.30 1.07 23.06
N ARG A 52 -11.52 1.31 22.01
CA ARG A 52 -10.95 2.62 21.69
C ARG A 52 -11.99 3.52 21.04
N ARG A 53 -12.21 4.70 21.62
CA ARG A 53 -12.99 5.78 21.01
C ARG A 53 -12.04 6.92 20.69
N LEU A 54 -11.69 7.06 19.41
CA LEU A 54 -10.85 8.15 18.92
C LEU A 54 -11.74 9.24 18.33
N ASP A 55 -11.30 10.48 18.43
CA ASP A 55 -12.02 11.61 17.85
C ASP A 55 -11.70 11.78 16.36
N TYR A 56 -12.20 10.84 15.56
CA TYR A 56 -12.01 10.87 14.11
C TYR A 56 -12.79 11.98 13.42
N VAL A 57 -13.78 12.58 14.09
CA VAL A 57 -14.50 13.77 13.58
C VAL A 57 -13.56 14.96 13.52
N ASN A 58 -12.86 15.25 14.63
CA ASN A 58 -11.88 16.31 14.63
C ASN A 58 -10.68 15.97 13.74
N HIS A 59 -10.21 14.72 13.72
CA HIS A 59 -9.14 14.30 12.80
C HIS A 59 -9.47 14.56 11.34
N ALA A 60 -10.67 14.17 10.90
CA ALA A 60 -11.11 14.38 9.51
C ALA A 60 -11.27 15.88 9.18
N ARG A 61 -11.78 16.68 10.11
CA ARG A 61 -11.87 18.14 9.96
C ARG A 61 -10.48 18.78 9.79
N ARG A 62 -9.51 18.40 10.61
CA ARG A 62 -8.12 18.91 10.54
C ARG A 62 -7.50 18.64 9.17
N LEU A 63 -7.66 17.42 8.66
CA LEU A 63 -7.19 17.06 7.30
C LEU A 63 -7.86 17.90 6.21
N ALA A 64 -9.14 18.21 6.34
CA ALA A 64 -9.90 18.96 5.35
C ALA A 64 -9.65 20.48 5.38
N GLU A 65 -9.41 21.03 6.58
CA GLU A 65 -9.28 22.47 6.79
C GLU A 65 -7.82 22.95 6.83
N ASP A 66 -6.86 22.02 6.91
CA ASP A 66 -5.44 22.26 7.15
C ASP A 66 -5.19 23.04 8.46
N ASP A 67 -6.01 22.75 9.46
CA ASP A 67 -6.01 23.40 10.78
C ASP A 67 -5.29 22.50 11.81
N TRP A 68 -4.05 22.85 12.13
CA TRP A 68 -3.16 22.06 13.00
C TRP A 68 -2.66 22.84 14.22
N ALA A 69 -3.29 23.99 14.52
CA ALA A 69 -2.80 24.93 15.52
C ALA A 69 -2.62 24.32 16.92
N ASP A 70 -3.45 23.33 17.30
CA ASP A 70 -3.38 22.66 18.61
C ASP A 70 -2.26 21.59 18.70
N MET A 71 -1.79 21.05 17.57
CA MET A 71 -0.72 20.03 17.56
C MET A 71 0.67 20.64 17.55
N GLU A 72 0.81 21.87 17.03
CA GLU A 72 2.08 22.61 17.08
C GLU A 72 2.49 22.98 18.52
N SER A 73 1.57 22.93 19.49
CA SER A 73 1.90 23.06 20.92
C SER A 73 2.37 21.75 21.55
N GLU A 74 1.79 20.61 21.16
CA GLU A 74 2.19 19.28 21.69
C GLU A 74 3.53 18.82 21.08
N GLU A 75 3.75 19.03 19.77
CA GLU A 75 5.03 18.68 19.11
C GLU A 75 6.21 19.49 19.66
N LYS A 76 5.99 20.72 20.14
CA LYS A 76 7.04 21.54 20.77
C LYS A 76 7.45 21.02 22.15
N GLU A 77 6.52 20.41 22.90
CA GLU A 77 6.83 19.80 24.20
C GLU A 77 7.65 18.52 24.02
N ASP A 78 7.42 17.74 22.96
CA ASP A 78 8.19 16.54 22.63
C ASP A 78 9.56 16.86 21.98
N GLU A 79 9.67 17.93 21.17
CA GLU A 79 10.93 18.35 20.55
C GLU A 79 11.95 18.90 21.55
N GLU A 80 11.51 19.49 22.68
CA GLU A 80 12.41 19.96 23.74
C GLU A 80 13.12 18.83 24.50
N GLU A 81 12.61 17.59 24.47
CA GLU A 81 13.25 16.43 25.13
C GLU A 81 14.26 15.68 24.23
N GLU A 82 14.20 15.81 22.90
CA GLU A 82 15.05 15.03 21.96
C GLU A 82 16.18 15.83 21.27
N GLU A 83 16.40 17.11 21.59
CA GLU A 83 17.40 17.92 20.90
C GLU A 83 18.83 17.75 21.47
N MET A 84 19.49 16.64 21.11
CA MET A 84 20.95 16.62 20.93
C MET A 84 21.34 16.07 19.55
N ASP A 85 21.70 17.04 18.69
CA ASP A 85 22.71 17.00 17.63
C ASP A 85 22.30 16.80 16.14
N VAL A 86 22.89 17.71 15.35
CA VAL A 86 23.11 17.85 13.88
C VAL A 86 21.96 18.03 12.87
N ASP A 87 21.89 19.28 12.37
CA ASP A 87 21.45 19.79 11.05
C ASP A 87 20.00 19.45 10.61
N ALA A 88 19.03 20.08 11.28
CA ALA A 88 17.62 20.04 10.91
C ALA A 88 17.35 20.91 9.68
N GLY A 89 17.65 20.39 8.49
CA GLY A 89 16.98 20.83 7.26
C GLY A 89 15.46 20.77 7.50
N LYS A 90 14.78 21.92 7.36
CA LYS A 90 13.35 22.15 7.67
C LYS A 90 12.50 20.90 7.38
N LYS A 91 12.19 20.11 8.41
CA LYS A 91 11.31 18.93 8.28
C LYS A 91 9.94 19.45 7.84
N LEU A 92 9.52 19.10 6.63
CA LEU A 92 8.17 19.41 6.14
C LEU A 92 7.16 18.85 7.17
N PRO A 93 6.10 19.60 7.53
CA PRO A 93 5.16 19.14 8.54
C PRO A 93 4.57 17.77 8.16
N LYS A 94 4.63 16.79 9.08
CA LYS A 94 4.11 15.42 8.90
C LYS A 94 2.58 15.34 8.83
N ARG A 95 1.89 16.47 8.69
CA ARG A 95 0.43 16.67 8.77
C ARG A 95 -0.37 15.67 7.92
N TYR A 96 0.06 15.48 6.67
CA TYR A 96 -0.57 14.56 5.72
C TYR A 96 0.17 13.23 5.57
N ALA A 97 1.26 13.02 6.30
CA ALA A 97 2.03 11.79 6.26
C ALA A 97 1.35 10.67 7.05
N ASN A 98 1.57 9.43 6.64
CA ASN A 98 1.14 8.22 7.36
C ASN A 98 -0.37 8.14 7.65
N GLN A 99 -1.22 8.84 6.90
CA GLN A 99 -2.68 8.81 7.05
C GLN A 99 -3.33 7.55 6.47
N LEU A 100 -2.59 6.77 5.69
CA LEU A 100 -3.11 5.59 5.00
C LEU A 100 -2.94 4.32 5.83
N MET A 101 -3.94 3.45 5.80
CA MET A 101 -3.84 2.10 6.36
C MET A 101 -3.02 1.21 5.41
N LEU A 102 -1.91 0.68 5.92
CA LEU A 102 -0.94 -0.09 5.14
C LEU A 102 -1.00 -1.56 5.52
N SER A 103 -0.98 -2.42 4.51
CA SER A 103 -0.95 -3.87 4.68
C SER A 103 0.43 -4.40 5.01
N GLU A 104 0.46 -5.50 5.73
CA GLU A 104 1.62 -6.38 5.85
C GLU A 104 1.60 -7.46 4.77
N TRP A 105 2.74 -8.10 4.50
CA TRP A 105 2.73 -9.34 3.72
C TRP A 105 1.85 -10.39 4.40
N LEU A 106 1.00 -11.09 3.65
CA LEU A 106 0.20 -12.18 4.20
C LEU A 106 1.08 -13.43 4.37
N VAL A 107 1.60 -13.64 5.58
CA VAL A 107 2.49 -14.78 5.90
C VAL A 107 1.71 -15.88 6.62
N ASP A 108 1.01 -15.50 7.69
CA ASP A 108 0.16 -16.40 8.47
C ASP A 108 -1.25 -16.30 7.91
N VAL A 109 -1.69 -17.33 7.20
CA VAL A 109 -3.03 -17.38 6.60
C VAL A 109 -4.09 -17.58 7.71
N PRO A 110 -5.08 -16.68 7.83
CA PRO A 110 -6.20 -16.84 8.76
C PRO A 110 -6.98 -18.14 8.48
N LEU A 111 -7.40 -18.84 9.54
CA LEU A 111 -8.24 -20.05 9.39
C LEU A 111 -9.66 -19.73 8.90
N ASP A 112 -10.11 -18.52 9.20
CA ASP A 112 -11.40 -17.92 8.87
C ASP A 112 -11.33 -17.05 7.60
N LEU A 113 -10.30 -17.23 6.76
CA LEU A 113 -10.09 -16.42 5.55
C LEU A 113 -11.34 -16.38 4.65
N GLU A 114 -11.96 -17.53 4.40
CA GLU A 114 -13.11 -17.61 3.50
C GLU A 114 -14.36 -16.90 4.04
N GLN A 115 -14.50 -16.84 5.37
CA GLN A 115 -15.69 -16.29 6.04
C GLN A 115 -15.52 -14.81 6.40
N GLU A 116 -14.36 -14.42 6.94
CA GLU A 116 -14.15 -13.12 7.58
C GLU A 116 -13.28 -12.16 6.76
N TRP A 117 -12.81 -12.56 5.57
CA TRP A 117 -11.93 -11.73 4.76
C TRP A 117 -12.47 -11.44 3.36
N LEU A 118 -12.21 -10.22 2.89
CA LEU A 118 -12.50 -9.76 1.54
C LEU A 118 -11.21 -9.56 0.77
N VAL A 119 -11.21 -9.85 -0.53
CA VAL A 119 -10.07 -9.61 -1.42
C VAL A 119 -10.36 -8.45 -2.37
N VAL A 120 -9.38 -7.58 -2.56
CA VAL A 120 -9.42 -6.48 -3.52
C VAL A 120 -8.25 -6.59 -4.48
N VAL A 121 -8.56 -6.55 -5.78
CA VAL A 121 -7.55 -6.56 -6.84
C VAL A 121 -7.03 -5.15 -7.06
N CYS A 122 -5.72 -4.96 -6.91
CA CYS A 122 -5.10 -3.65 -6.94
C CYS A 122 -4.37 -3.41 -8.27
N PRO A 123 -4.60 -2.26 -8.92
CA PRO A 123 -3.86 -1.86 -10.10
C PRO A 123 -2.41 -1.50 -9.77
N VAL A 124 -1.52 -1.59 -10.76
CA VAL A 124 -0.22 -0.94 -10.74
C VAL A 124 -0.43 0.57 -10.68
N GLY A 125 0.14 1.22 -9.67
CA GLY A 125 -0.01 2.66 -9.50
C GLY A 125 0.58 3.21 -8.21
N LYS A 126 0.39 4.51 -8.01
CA LYS A 126 0.92 5.26 -6.86
C LYS A 126 -0.17 5.42 -5.80
N ARG A 127 0.04 4.82 -4.63
CA ARG A 127 -0.87 4.96 -3.49
C ARG A 127 -0.91 6.41 -3.01
N SER A 128 -2.11 6.97 -2.90
CA SER A 128 -2.34 8.39 -2.63
C SER A 128 -3.51 8.61 -1.67
N LEU A 129 -3.30 9.44 -0.65
CA LEU A 129 -4.38 10.05 0.13
C LEU A 129 -5.01 11.14 -0.72
N VAL A 130 -6.32 11.09 -0.92
CA VAL A 130 -7.06 12.13 -1.66
C VAL A 130 -7.95 12.90 -0.69
N VAL A 131 -7.79 14.22 -0.66
CA VAL A 131 -8.59 15.13 0.15
C VAL A 131 -9.29 16.12 -0.77
N ALA A 132 -10.61 16.05 -0.85
CA ALA A 132 -11.46 17.00 -1.55
C ALA A 132 -12.11 17.93 -0.53
N SER A 133 -11.79 19.22 -0.59
CA SER A 133 -12.24 20.23 0.38
C SER A 133 -12.15 21.63 -0.23
N ARG A 134 -13.03 22.54 0.20
CA ARG A 134 -13.02 23.98 -0.16
C ARG A 134 -12.91 24.25 -1.67
N GLY A 135 -13.55 23.41 -2.48
CA GLY A 135 -13.65 23.56 -3.93
C GLY A 135 -12.44 23.08 -4.73
N THR A 136 -11.53 22.33 -4.11
CA THR A 136 -10.39 21.69 -4.80
C THR A 136 -10.14 20.29 -4.23
N THR A 137 -9.45 19.46 -5.01
CA THR A 137 -8.97 18.15 -4.58
C THR A 137 -7.46 18.12 -4.59
N ALA A 138 -6.86 17.57 -3.53
CA ALA A 138 -5.42 17.41 -3.39
C ALA A 138 -5.08 15.93 -3.18
N ALA A 139 -4.02 15.45 -3.84
CA ALA A 139 -3.49 14.10 -3.67
C ALA A 139 -2.14 14.14 -2.98
N TYR A 140 -1.96 13.31 -1.95
CA TYR A 140 -0.76 13.24 -1.12
C TYR A 140 -0.15 11.84 -1.14
N THR A 141 1.18 11.74 -1.13
CA THR A 141 1.89 10.46 -1.00
C THR A 141 1.76 9.90 0.43
N LYS A 142 2.24 8.66 0.65
CA LYS A 142 2.38 8.08 2.00
C LYS A 142 3.23 8.96 2.94
N SER A 143 4.23 9.66 2.40
CA SER A 143 5.08 10.59 3.14
C SER A 143 4.45 11.96 3.37
N GLY A 144 3.23 12.20 2.89
CA GLY A 144 2.51 13.47 3.04
C GLY A 144 2.85 14.54 2.00
N PHE A 145 3.66 14.21 0.99
CA PHE A 145 3.99 15.15 -0.08
C PHE A 145 2.79 15.35 -1.01
N CYS A 146 2.39 16.60 -1.25
CA CYS A 146 1.31 16.96 -2.15
C CYS A 146 1.77 16.79 -3.60
N VAL A 147 1.27 15.75 -4.29
CA VAL A 147 1.65 15.42 -5.67
C VAL A 147 0.91 16.32 -6.66
N ASN A 148 -0.37 16.57 -6.42
CA ASN A 148 -1.21 17.30 -7.35
C ASN A 148 -2.39 17.99 -6.65
N ARG A 149 -2.85 19.11 -7.22
CA ARG A 149 -4.08 19.81 -6.86
C ARG A 149 -4.91 20.07 -8.11
N PHE A 150 -6.16 19.63 -8.10
CA PHE A 150 -7.04 19.66 -9.27
C PHE A 150 -8.52 19.75 -8.85
N PRO A 151 -9.42 20.25 -9.71
CA PRO A 151 -10.86 20.15 -9.45
C PRO A 151 -11.33 18.71 -9.63
N SER A 152 -12.26 18.23 -8.82
CA SER A 152 -12.92 16.93 -9.05
C SER A 152 -14.41 17.00 -8.74
N LEU A 153 -15.15 16.01 -9.24
CA LEU A 153 -16.56 15.84 -8.91
C LEU A 153 -16.80 15.23 -7.51
N LEU A 154 -15.75 14.95 -6.75
CA LEU A 154 -15.91 14.53 -5.36
C LEU A 154 -16.60 15.63 -4.53
N PRO A 155 -17.35 15.27 -3.49
CA PRO A 155 -17.93 16.25 -2.58
C PRO A 155 -16.87 17.17 -1.96
N GLY A 156 -17.03 18.47 -2.15
CA GLY A 156 -16.05 19.48 -1.72
C GLY A 156 -14.89 19.71 -2.70
N GLY A 157 -14.78 18.93 -3.78
CA GLY A 157 -13.68 18.95 -4.75
C GLY A 157 -13.78 19.98 -5.88
N ASN A 158 -14.91 20.68 -5.99
CA ASN A 158 -15.17 21.68 -7.01
C ASN A 158 -15.98 22.85 -6.43
N ARG A 159 -15.69 24.07 -6.88
CA ARG A 159 -16.38 25.32 -6.51
C ARG A 159 -17.89 25.29 -6.79
N HIS A 160 -18.32 24.51 -7.78
CA HIS A 160 -19.75 24.34 -8.07
C HIS A 160 -20.49 23.49 -7.02
N ASN A 161 -19.76 22.61 -6.30
CA ASN A 161 -20.31 21.71 -5.28
C ASN A 161 -19.91 22.14 -3.85
N SER A 162 -19.33 23.32 -3.68
CA SER A 162 -18.89 23.87 -2.38
C SER A 162 -19.95 24.81 -1.79
N ILE A 163 -21.18 24.32 -1.61
CA ILE A 163 -22.28 25.12 -1.02
C ILE A 163 -22.06 25.33 0.49
N SER A 164 -21.27 24.47 1.14
CA SER A 164 -20.93 24.57 2.55
C SER A 164 -19.46 24.23 2.79
N ASP A 165 -18.78 25.05 3.60
CA ASP A 165 -17.38 24.85 4.01
C ASP A 165 -17.15 23.53 4.77
N LYS A 166 -18.22 22.88 5.23
CA LYS A 166 -18.16 21.61 5.97
C LYS A 166 -18.24 20.37 5.08
N VAL A 167 -18.42 20.52 3.76
CA VAL A 167 -18.48 19.39 2.83
C VAL A 167 -17.08 19.09 2.33
N TYR A 168 -16.52 17.99 2.84
CA TYR A 168 -15.24 17.44 2.40
C TYR A 168 -15.31 15.92 2.27
N CYS A 169 -14.37 15.37 1.50
CA CYS A 169 -14.22 13.95 1.28
C CYS A 169 -12.74 13.55 1.41
N ILE A 170 -12.50 12.42 2.07
CA ILE A 170 -11.18 11.85 2.30
C ILE A 170 -11.21 10.40 1.83
N LEU A 171 -10.41 10.09 0.82
CA LEU A 171 -10.34 8.80 0.17
C LEU A 171 -8.95 8.23 0.19
N ASP A 172 -8.88 6.91 0.12
CA ASP A 172 -7.65 6.16 -0.07
C ASP A 172 -7.62 5.59 -1.48
N CYS A 173 -6.69 6.05 -2.31
CA CYS A 173 -6.69 5.78 -3.75
C CYS A 173 -5.37 5.19 -4.23
N ILE A 174 -5.43 4.48 -5.36
CA ILE A 174 -4.28 4.11 -6.18
C ILE A 174 -4.39 4.85 -7.50
N TYR A 175 -3.46 5.76 -7.76
CA TYR A 175 -3.41 6.48 -9.02
C TYR A 175 -2.68 5.65 -10.08
N SER A 176 -3.41 5.25 -11.12
CA SER A 176 -2.82 4.66 -12.33
C SER A 176 -2.52 5.76 -13.33
N GLU A 177 -1.24 5.88 -13.68
CA GLU A 177 -0.75 6.88 -14.62
C GLU A 177 -1.16 6.56 -16.06
N ALA A 178 -1.13 5.27 -16.45
CA ALA A 178 -1.56 4.80 -17.76
C ALA A 178 -3.04 5.12 -18.04
N GLU A 179 -3.91 4.88 -17.04
CA GLU A 179 -5.35 5.10 -17.17
C GLU A 179 -5.78 6.52 -16.78
N GLN A 180 -4.86 7.33 -16.23
CA GLN A 180 -5.13 8.63 -15.59
C GLN A 180 -6.37 8.57 -14.68
N THR A 181 -6.39 7.54 -13.83
CA THR A 181 -7.55 7.17 -13.00
C THR A 181 -7.10 6.99 -11.55
N TYR A 182 -7.81 7.63 -10.63
CA TYR A 182 -7.74 7.33 -9.20
C TYR A 182 -8.69 6.17 -8.90
N TYR A 183 -8.12 4.98 -8.74
CA TYR A 183 -8.86 3.83 -8.26
C TYR A 183 -9.06 3.95 -6.75
N ILE A 184 -10.30 4.11 -6.31
CA ILE A 184 -10.63 4.26 -4.90
C ILE A 184 -10.57 2.89 -4.24
N LEU A 185 -9.63 2.70 -3.32
CA LEU A 185 -9.55 1.50 -2.52
C LEU A 185 -10.42 1.59 -1.26
N ASP A 186 -10.47 2.77 -0.64
CA ASP A 186 -11.19 2.94 0.63
C ASP A 186 -11.71 4.36 0.82
N VAL A 187 -12.61 4.52 1.79
CA VAL A 187 -13.21 5.80 2.19
C VAL A 187 -13.04 6.01 3.68
N MET A 188 -12.53 7.19 4.04
CA MET A 188 -12.37 7.58 5.44
C MET A 188 -13.34 8.68 5.83
N CYS A 189 -13.74 9.53 4.88
CA CYS A 189 -14.77 10.53 5.07
C CYS A 189 -15.50 10.83 3.75
N TRP A 190 -16.82 10.98 3.80
CA TRP A 190 -17.62 11.38 2.65
C TRP A 190 -18.67 12.42 3.06
N ARG A 191 -18.70 13.56 2.36
CA ARG A 191 -19.59 14.71 2.68
C ARG A 191 -19.52 15.14 4.15
N GLY A 192 -18.33 15.12 4.75
CA GLY A 192 -18.11 15.48 6.16
C GLY A 192 -18.51 14.41 7.18
N HIS A 193 -18.94 13.22 6.75
CA HIS A 193 -19.20 12.08 7.62
C HIS A 193 -17.98 11.16 7.69
N PRO A 194 -17.17 11.18 8.77
CA PRO A 194 -16.07 10.25 8.95
C PRO A 194 -16.60 8.84 9.21
N VAL A 195 -15.95 7.85 8.61
CA VAL A 195 -16.30 6.42 8.74
C VAL A 195 -15.10 5.58 9.19
N TYR A 196 -14.10 6.20 9.83
CA TYR A 196 -12.92 5.51 10.37
C TYR A 196 -13.28 4.36 11.33
N ASP A 197 -14.27 4.59 12.21
CA ASP A 197 -14.79 3.61 13.18
C ASP A 197 -15.73 2.57 12.57
N CYS A 198 -15.95 2.59 11.26
CA CYS A 198 -16.77 1.61 10.60
C CYS A 198 -15.94 0.42 10.11
N GLN A 199 -16.55 -0.76 10.19
CA GLN A 199 -16.00 -2.00 9.65
C GLN A 199 -15.78 -1.90 8.13
N THR A 200 -14.86 -2.70 7.60
CA THR A 200 -14.43 -2.63 6.20
C THR A 200 -15.55 -3.03 5.24
N ASP A 201 -16.32 -4.05 5.57
CA ASP A 201 -17.46 -4.50 4.76
C ASP A 201 -18.50 -3.39 4.58
N PHE A 202 -18.83 -2.67 5.66
CA PHE A 202 -19.69 -1.49 5.61
C PHE A 202 -19.06 -0.38 4.77
N ARG A 203 -17.77 -0.05 5.00
CA ARG A 203 -17.08 1.00 4.24
C ARG A 203 -17.09 0.70 2.74
N PHE A 204 -16.79 -0.53 2.34
CA PHE A 204 -16.78 -0.94 0.94
C PHE A 204 -18.18 -0.92 0.32
N PHE A 205 -19.19 -1.46 1.02
CA PHE A 205 -20.58 -1.41 0.57
C PHE A 205 -21.06 0.03 0.40
N TRP A 206 -20.81 0.88 1.40
CA TRP A 206 -21.24 2.26 1.41
C TRP A 206 -20.52 3.08 0.33
N LEU A 207 -19.21 2.88 0.17
CA LEU A 207 -18.42 3.50 -0.89
C LEU A 207 -18.98 3.17 -2.27
N SER A 208 -19.25 1.89 -2.55
CA SER A 208 -19.80 1.46 -3.84
C SER A 208 -21.15 2.12 -4.12
N SER A 209 -22.01 2.24 -3.10
CA SER A 209 -23.30 2.93 -3.21
C SER A 209 -23.12 4.42 -3.50
N LYS A 210 -22.20 5.08 -2.78
CA LYS A 210 -21.95 6.53 -2.93
C LYS A 210 -21.28 6.92 -4.23
N ILE A 211 -20.39 6.08 -4.77
CA ILE A 211 -19.80 6.31 -6.10
C ILE A 211 -20.88 6.23 -7.18
N HIS A 212 -21.85 5.33 -7.06
CA HIS A 212 -22.93 5.20 -8.04
C HIS A 212 -23.92 6.37 -8.02
N GLU A 213 -24.04 7.06 -6.88
CA GLU A 213 -24.85 8.29 -6.75
C GLU A 213 -24.20 9.52 -7.42
N GLU A 214 -22.88 9.53 -7.63
CA GLU A 214 -22.17 10.69 -8.21
C GLU A 214 -22.02 10.55 -9.73
N GLU A 215 -22.88 11.24 -10.48
CA GLU A 215 -22.87 11.24 -11.94
C GLU A 215 -21.56 11.81 -12.51
N GLY A 216 -20.96 11.11 -13.48
CA GLY A 216 -19.77 11.56 -14.20
C GLY A 216 -18.45 11.46 -13.41
N LEU A 217 -18.45 10.95 -12.18
CA LEU A 217 -17.24 10.80 -11.36
C LEU A 217 -16.20 9.87 -12.02
N GLY A 218 -16.68 8.84 -12.74
CA GLY A 218 -15.88 7.92 -13.54
C GLY A 218 -15.49 8.43 -14.94
N GLU A 219 -15.86 9.66 -15.30
CA GLU A 219 -15.64 10.23 -16.62
C GLU A 219 -14.73 11.46 -16.57
N LYS A 220 -13.97 11.70 -17.65
CA LYS A 220 -13.13 12.90 -17.76
C LYS A 220 -13.96 14.08 -18.23
N SER A 221 -13.88 15.20 -17.51
CA SER A 221 -14.50 16.47 -17.88
C SER A 221 -13.60 17.64 -17.50
N LYS A 222 -14.00 18.87 -17.89
CA LYS A 222 -13.25 20.09 -17.52
C LYS A 222 -13.16 20.31 -16.00
N ILE A 223 -14.16 19.83 -15.27
CA ILE A 223 -14.26 19.94 -13.81
C ILE A 223 -13.91 18.63 -13.09
N ASN A 224 -13.49 17.59 -13.86
CA ASN A 224 -13.04 16.30 -13.38
C ASN A 224 -11.97 15.74 -14.35
N PRO A 225 -10.73 16.27 -14.33
CA PRO A 225 -9.69 15.86 -15.27
C PRO A 225 -9.23 14.40 -15.03
N PHE A 226 -9.42 13.88 -13.82
CA PHE A 226 -9.09 12.51 -13.45
C PHE A 226 -10.34 11.71 -13.11
N LYS A 227 -10.43 10.49 -13.64
CA LYS A 227 -11.53 9.56 -13.32
C LYS A 227 -11.36 9.04 -11.90
N PHE A 228 -12.46 8.87 -11.19
CA PHE A 228 -12.49 8.16 -9.90
C PHE A 228 -13.35 6.92 -10.05
N VAL A 229 -12.75 5.75 -9.82
CA VAL A 229 -13.40 4.45 -10.01
C VAL A 229 -13.22 3.60 -8.77
N GLY A 230 -14.30 3.12 -8.17
CA GLY A 230 -14.24 2.23 -7.01
C GLY A 230 -13.67 0.86 -7.40
N LEU A 231 -12.71 0.36 -6.63
CA LEU A 231 -12.24 -1.01 -6.77
C LEU A 231 -13.29 -2.00 -6.26
N GLN A 232 -13.52 -3.07 -7.01
CA GLN A 232 -14.40 -4.14 -6.59
C GLN A 232 -13.71 -5.02 -5.55
N ASN A 233 -14.48 -5.44 -4.56
CA ASN A 233 -14.06 -6.44 -3.57
C ASN A 233 -14.82 -7.75 -3.81
N PHE A 234 -14.19 -8.85 -3.46
CA PHE A 234 -14.73 -10.20 -3.64
C PHE A 234 -14.59 -11.01 -2.34
N PRO A 235 -15.41 -12.05 -2.13
CA PRO A 235 -15.20 -13.01 -1.07
C PRO A 235 -13.83 -13.70 -1.21
N SER A 236 -13.20 -14.06 -0.10
CA SER A 236 -11.91 -14.78 -0.11
C SER A 236 -12.04 -16.30 -0.13
N SER A 237 -13.20 -16.84 -0.58
CA SER A 237 -13.37 -18.28 -0.76
C SER A 237 -12.47 -18.80 -1.89
N SER A 238 -12.05 -20.06 -1.79
CA SER A 238 -11.25 -20.72 -2.84
C SER A 238 -11.86 -20.57 -4.25
N GLU A 239 -13.17 -20.77 -4.40
CA GLU A 239 -13.88 -20.62 -5.68
C GLU A 239 -13.86 -19.16 -6.18
N SER A 240 -14.09 -18.20 -5.29
CA SER A 240 -14.07 -16.78 -5.62
C SER A 240 -12.68 -16.33 -6.07
N LEU A 241 -11.63 -16.77 -5.36
CA LEU A 241 -10.25 -16.49 -5.73
C LEU A 241 -9.87 -17.09 -7.10
N CYS A 242 -10.33 -18.31 -7.40
CA CYS A 242 -10.15 -18.91 -8.73
C CYS A 242 -10.78 -18.04 -9.83
N LYS A 243 -12.02 -17.56 -9.59
CA LYS A 243 -12.74 -16.69 -10.53
C LYS A 243 -12.01 -15.36 -10.71
N VAL A 244 -11.67 -14.69 -9.62
CA VAL A 244 -10.98 -13.40 -9.61
C VAL A 244 -9.65 -13.46 -10.36
N LEU A 245 -8.86 -14.53 -10.18
CA LEU A 245 -7.57 -14.71 -10.88
C LEU A 245 -7.72 -15.06 -12.37
N ALA A 246 -8.92 -15.41 -12.83
CA ALA A 246 -9.25 -15.67 -14.22
C ALA A 246 -10.01 -14.52 -14.88
N MET A 247 -10.38 -13.48 -14.13
CA MET A 247 -11.05 -12.29 -14.66
C MET A 247 -10.05 -11.35 -15.34
N ASP A 248 -10.53 -10.66 -16.36
CA ASP A 248 -9.82 -9.55 -16.97
C ASP A 248 -10.14 -8.25 -16.22
N PHE A 249 -9.10 -7.45 -15.99
CA PHE A 249 -9.23 -6.14 -15.35
C PHE A 249 -8.88 -5.03 -16.34
N PRO A 250 -9.51 -3.85 -16.24
CA PRO A 250 -9.23 -2.71 -17.13
C PRO A 250 -7.91 -2.01 -16.76
N PHE A 251 -7.00 -2.70 -16.08
CA PHE A 251 -5.72 -2.21 -15.60
C PHE A 251 -4.77 -3.37 -15.39
N GLU A 252 -3.47 -3.09 -15.41
CA GLU A 252 -2.45 -4.05 -15.01
C GLU A 252 -2.54 -4.33 -13.50
N VAL A 253 -2.63 -5.60 -13.12
CA VAL A 253 -2.77 -6.02 -11.72
C VAL A 253 -1.39 -6.05 -11.04
N ASP A 254 -1.23 -5.28 -9.96
CA ASP A 254 -0.04 -5.32 -9.11
C ASP A 254 -0.13 -6.49 -8.11
N GLY A 255 -1.28 -6.61 -7.43
CA GLY A 255 -1.49 -7.64 -6.43
C GLY A 255 -2.87 -7.59 -5.77
N LEU A 256 -3.00 -8.36 -4.70
CA LEU A 256 -4.24 -8.61 -3.99
C LEU A 256 -4.09 -8.16 -2.55
N LEU A 257 -5.05 -7.35 -2.09
CA LEU A 257 -5.19 -7.00 -0.69
C LEU A 257 -6.31 -7.82 -0.06
N PHE A 258 -6.03 -8.41 1.10
CA PHE A 258 -6.95 -9.19 1.90
C PHE A 258 -7.31 -8.38 3.13
N TYR A 259 -8.56 -7.93 3.24
CA TYR A 259 -9.06 -7.14 4.35
C TYR A 259 -9.89 -8.01 5.29
N HIS A 260 -9.65 -7.92 6.59
CA HIS A 260 -10.57 -8.46 7.58
C HIS A 260 -11.86 -7.61 7.60
N LYS A 261 -13.04 -8.24 7.48
CA LYS A 261 -14.33 -7.54 7.41
C LYS A 261 -14.54 -6.56 8.54
N GLU A 262 -14.27 -7.00 9.78
CA GLU A 262 -14.48 -6.17 10.97
C GLU A 262 -13.43 -5.06 11.20
N THR A 263 -12.37 -4.90 10.39
CA THR A 263 -11.33 -3.90 10.72
C THR A 263 -11.84 -2.47 10.54
N HIS A 264 -11.59 -1.61 11.54
CA HIS A 264 -11.72 -0.16 11.41
C HIS A 264 -10.60 0.39 10.52
N TYR A 265 -10.79 1.57 9.94
CA TYR A 265 -9.71 2.23 9.19
C TYR A 265 -8.72 2.85 10.17
N THR A 266 -7.52 2.28 10.25
CA THR A 266 -6.48 2.75 11.16
C THR A 266 -5.22 3.12 10.37
N PRO A 267 -4.79 4.39 10.38
CA PRO A 267 -3.57 4.80 9.71
C PRO A 267 -2.33 4.02 10.20
N GLY A 268 -1.43 3.69 9.27
CA GLY A 268 -0.22 2.91 9.56
C GLY A 268 -0.32 1.42 9.22
N SER A 269 0.73 0.66 9.54
CA SER A 269 0.85 -0.76 9.19
C SER A 269 -0.02 -1.63 10.10
N THR A 270 -0.82 -2.53 9.50
CA THR A 270 -1.70 -3.44 10.23
C THR A 270 -1.67 -4.87 9.67
N PRO A 271 -1.71 -5.91 10.54
CA PRO A 271 -1.85 -7.30 10.11
C PRO A 271 -3.30 -7.67 9.74
N LEU A 272 -4.27 -6.77 9.96
CA LEU A 272 -5.68 -6.95 9.56
C LEU A 272 -5.90 -6.69 8.07
N VAL A 273 -4.86 -6.23 7.36
CA VAL A 273 -4.81 -6.17 5.91
C VAL A 273 -3.56 -6.89 5.42
N GLY A 274 -3.74 -7.93 4.62
CA GLY A 274 -2.67 -8.74 4.04
C GLY A 274 -2.43 -8.40 2.57
N TRP A 275 -1.18 -8.39 2.13
CA TRP A 275 -0.80 -8.21 0.72
C TRP A 275 -0.18 -9.46 0.15
N LEU A 276 -0.56 -9.82 -1.07
CA LEU A 276 0.07 -10.86 -1.88
C LEU A 276 0.19 -10.44 -3.35
N ARG A 277 1.28 -10.87 -3.99
CA ARG A 277 1.35 -10.84 -5.46
C ARG A 277 0.52 -11.99 -6.04
N PRO A 278 -0.06 -11.86 -7.25
CA PRO A 278 -1.00 -12.86 -7.76
C PRO A 278 -0.38 -14.26 -7.91
N TYR A 279 0.88 -14.35 -8.35
CA TYR A 279 1.63 -15.60 -8.44
C TYR A 279 1.94 -16.28 -7.08
N MET A 280 1.83 -15.56 -5.96
CA MET A 280 2.06 -16.11 -4.62
C MET A 280 0.82 -16.79 -4.04
N VAL A 281 -0.38 -16.45 -4.53
CA VAL A 281 -1.65 -16.94 -4.00
C VAL A 281 -1.74 -18.47 -3.95
N PRO A 282 -1.41 -19.21 -5.03
CA PRO A 282 -1.53 -20.67 -5.01
C PRO A 282 -0.62 -21.32 -3.97
N GLU A 283 0.60 -20.78 -3.80
CA GLU A 283 1.61 -21.33 -2.90
C GLU A 283 1.37 -20.95 -1.43
N ILE A 284 0.91 -19.72 -1.16
CA ILE A 284 0.70 -19.25 0.21
C ILE A 284 -0.62 -19.74 0.77
N LEU A 285 -1.69 -19.75 -0.03
CA LEU A 285 -3.00 -20.24 0.40
C LEU A 285 -3.15 -21.76 0.23
N GLY A 286 -2.23 -22.43 -0.46
CA GLY A 286 -2.28 -23.87 -0.68
C GLY A 286 -3.42 -24.31 -1.61
N LEU A 287 -3.79 -23.46 -2.57
CA LEU A 287 -4.94 -23.68 -3.46
C LEU A 287 -4.50 -24.07 -4.88
N THR A 288 -5.22 -25.01 -5.51
CA THR A 288 -5.02 -25.34 -6.93
C THR A 288 -5.75 -24.33 -7.80
N MET A 289 -4.99 -23.42 -8.39
CA MET A 289 -5.50 -22.31 -9.20
C MET A 289 -5.31 -22.58 -10.70
N PRO A 290 -6.20 -22.07 -11.57
CA PRO A 290 -6.00 -22.15 -13.01
C PRO A 290 -4.72 -21.43 -13.44
N ALA A 291 -4.05 -21.96 -14.46
CA ALA A 291 -2.88 -21.33 -15.07
C ALA A 291 -3.35 -20.13 -15.91
N THR A 292 -3.20 -18.93 -15.36
CA THR A 292 -3.54 -17.66 -15.99
C THR A 292 -2.30 -16.78 -16.03
N VAL A 293 -2.35 -15.67 -16.79
CA VAL A 293 -1.24 -14.71 -16.84
C VAL A 293 -0.88 -14.18 -15.45
N LEU A 294 -1.88 -14.02 -14.57
CA LEU A 294 -1.69 -13.55 -13.21
C LEU A 294 -1.01 -14.60 -12.31
N THR A 295 -1.26 -15.90 -12.52
CA THR A 295 -0.66 -16.97 -11.71
C THR A 295 0.71 -17.41 -12.23
N ALA A 296 1.13 -16.92 -13.40
CA ALA A 296 2.45 -17.20 -13.96
C ALA A 296 3.56 -16.59 -13.09
N LYS A 297 4.48 -17.43 -12.60
CA LYS A 297 5.63 -16.98 -11.82
C LYS A 297 6.59 -16.21 -12.74
N PRO A 298 6.96 -14.97 -12.41
CA PRO A 298 7.89 -14.21 -13.23
C PRO A 298 9.30 -14.83 -13.15
N ALA A 299 10.08 -14.70 -14.22
CA ALA A 299 11.38 -15.33 -14.34
C ALA A 299 12.36 -14.95 -13.20
N TYR A 300 12.25 -13.72 -12.67
CA TYR A 300 13.07 -13.27 -11.54
C TYR A 300 12.73 -14.02 -10.24
N ALA A 301 11.47 -14.37 -10.00
CA ALA A 301 11.05 -15.07 -8.79
C ALA A 301 11.65 -16.49 -8.74
N GLY A 302 11.77 -17.15 -9.89
CA GLY A 302 12.45 -18.44 -10.01
C GLY A 302 13.94 -18.35 -9.66
N ARG A 303 14.64 -17.35 -10.21
CA ARG A 303 16.08 -17.12 -9.92
C ARG A 303 16.33 -16.76 -8.45
N GLN A 304 15.49 -15.90 -7.89
CA GLN A 304 15.59 -15.48 -6.49
C GLN A 304 15.38 -16.67 -5.55
N LEU A 305 14.42 -17.56 -5.84
CA LEU A 305 14.20 -18.77 -5.06
C LEU A 305 15.41 -19.73 -5.14
N GLN A 306 16.00 -19.90 -6.32
CA GLN A 306 17.20 -20.72 -6.50
C GLN A 306 18.40 -20.16 -5.69
N GLN A 307 18.62 -18.85 -5.73
CA GLN A 307 19.66 -18.19 -4.93
C GLN A 307 19.43 -18.34 -3.41
N ILE A 308 18.18 -18.30 -2.96
CA ILE A 308 17.82 -18.53 -1.55
C ILE A 308 18.06 -19.99 -1.17
N ILE A 309 17.70 -20.94 -2.03
CA ILE A 309 17.93 -22.37 -1.78
C ILE A 309 19.44 -22.64 -1.70
N GLU A 310 20.22 -22.08 -2.62
CA GLU A 310 21.68 -22.23 -2.67
C GLU A 310 22.36 -21.59 -1.45
N SER A 311 21.97 -20.38 -1.06
CA SER A 311 22.48 -19.74 0.17
C SER A 311 22.08 -20.50 1.44
N LYS A 312 20.86 -21.06 1.51
CA LYS A 312 20.44 -21.94 2.63
C LYS A 312 21.21 -23.26 2.65
N LYS A 313 21.50 -23.85 1.48
CA LYS A 313 22.29 -25.07 1.35
C LYS A 313 23.74 -24.82 1.79
N ASN A 314 24.33 -23.71 1.35
CA ASN A 314 25.68 -23.30 1.74
C ASN A 314 25.76 -23.00 3.24
N LYS A 315 24.71 -22.40 3.84
CA LYS A 315 24.61 -22.23 5.31
C LYS A 315 24.53 -23.54 6.07
N LYS A 316 23.74 -24.52 5.59
CA LYS A 316 23.70 -25.86 6.21
C LYS A 316 25.06 -26.55 6.14
N LEU A 317 25.73 -26.47 4.99
CA LEU A 317 27.08 -27.02 4.78
C LEU A 317 28.14 -26.32 5.63
N ALA A 318 28.02 -25.00 5.85
CA ALA A 318 28.90 -24.21 6.71
C ALA A 318 28.64 -24.46 8.22
N ALA A 319 27.39 -24.75 8.60
CA ALA A 319 27.05 -25.13 9.96
C ALA A 319 27.48 -26.56 10.31
N GLU A 320 27.50 -27.47 9.32
CA GLU A 320 27.96 -28.86 9.46
C GLU A 320 29.49 -28.98 9.49
N LYS A 321 30.23 -28.02 8.90
CA LYS A 321 31.69 -27.97 8.93
C LYS A 321 32.17 -26.91 9.92
N GLY A 322 32.34 -27.29 11.19
CA GLY A 322 32.87 -26.39 12.22
C GLY A 322 34.21 -25.73 11.84
N HIS A 323 34.17 -24.41 11.61
CA HIS A 323 35.26 -23.42 11.54
C HIS A 323 36.43 -23.60 10.54
N SER A 324 36.61 -22.61 9.65
CA SER A 324 37.70 -21.61 9.67
C SER A 324 37.75 -20.83 8.35
N SER A 325 38.14 -19.56 8.43
CA SER A 325 38.15 -18.58 7.35
C SER A 325 38.90 -19.03 6.10
N SER A 326 38.32 -18.78 4.92
CA SER A 326 39.13 -18.37 3.77
C SER A 326 38.36 -17.37 2.91
N VAL A 327 39.03 -16.24 2.72
CA VAL A 327 38.63 -15.10 1.88
C VAL A 327 38.53 -15.56 0.44
N VAL A 328 37.37 -15.35 -0.18
CA VAL A 328 37.27 -15.22 -1.64
C VAL A 328 36.41 -14.00 -1.95
N THR A 329 37.09 -12.97 -2.41
CA THR A 329 36.55 -11.76 -3.00
C THR A 329 35.81 -12.13 -4.30
N VAL A 330 34.51 -11.87 -4.38
CA VAL A 330 33.79 -11.80 -5.66
C VAL A 330 33.07 -10.46 -5.70
N GLY A 331 33.39 -9.72 -6.76
CA GLY A 331 33.15 -8.29 -6.90
C GLY A 331 31.69 -7.86 -6.85
N ASN A 332 31.55 -6.65 -6.35
CA ASN A 332 30.39 -5.75 -6.36
C ASN A 332 29.33 -6.10 -7.41
N GLY A 333 28.22 -6.69 -6.95
CA GLY A 333 26.93 -6.58 -7.62
C GLY A 333 26.34 -5.21 -7.28
N HIS A 334 26.22 -4.35 -8.29
CA HIS A 334 25.46 -3.11 -8.22
C HIS A 334 24.03 -3.41 -7.74
N TYR A 335 23.61 -2.79 -6.64
CA TYR A 335 22.22 -2.84 -6.19
C TYR A 335 21.48 -1.68 -6.86
N GLU A 336 20.70 -1.96 -7.90
CA GLU A 336 19.67 -1.02 -8.36
C GLU A 336 18.51 -1.02 -7.36
N LEU A 337 18.73 -0.31 -6.26
CA LEU A 337 17.70 0.22 -5.39
C LEU A 337 17.02 1.38 -6.14
N GLU A 338 16.11 1.10 -7.08
CA GLU A 338 15.14 2.13 -7.52
C GLU A 338 14.00 1.69 -8.43
N HIS A 339 13.50 0.45 -8.38
CA HIS A 339 12.25 0.14 -9.09
C HIS A 339 11.28 -0.72 -8.28
N LEU A 340 10.25 -0.07 -7.72
CA LEU A 340 8.96 -0.70 -7.37
C LEU A 340 8.10 -0.95 -8.63
N SER A 341 8.74 -1.18 -9.77
CA SER A 341 8.11 -1.49 -11.04
C SER A 341 8.98 -2.52 -11.75
N THR A 342 8.34 -3.48 -12.42
CA THR A 342 9.03 -4.53 -13.17
C THR A 342 9.98 -3.89 -14.20
N PRO A 343 11.27 -4.25 -14.27
CA PRO A 343 12.12 -3.81 -15.37
C PRO A 343 11.56 -4.39 -16.68
N GLN A 344 11.36 -3.52 -17.67
CA GLN A 344 10.97 -3.93 -19.02
C GLN A 344 12.11 -4.71 -19.71
N PRO A 345 11.80 -5.66 -20.61
CA PRO A 345 12.80 -6.32 -21.43
C PRO A 345 13.47 -5.33 -22.39
N ALA A 346 14.79 -5.45 -22.54
CA ALA A 346 15.73 -4.53 -23.19
C ALA A 346 15.61 -4.38 -24.73
N ASN A 347 14.40 -4.42 -25.30
CA ASN A 347 14.18 -4.25 -26.74
C ASN A 347 13.39 -2.97 -27.11
N SER A 348 13.29 -1.99 -26.20
CA SER A 348 12.57 -0.73 -26.44
C SER A 348 13.46 0.47 -26.80
N GLU A 349 14.79 0.32 -26.84
CA GLU A 349 15.70 1.43 -27.15
C GLU A 349 15.67 1.86 -28.64
N GLU A 350 15.24 1.01 -29.56
CA GLU A 350 15.14 1.37 -30.99
C GLU A 350 13.92 2.27 -31.32
N TYR A 351 12.90 2.33 -30.45
CA TYR A 351 11.70 3.15 -30.69
C TYR A 351 11.84 4.61 -30.22
N TRP A 352 12.77 4.89 -29.29
CA TRP A 352 12.98 6.24 -28.76
C TRP A 352 13.76 7.15 -29.72
N GLY A 353 14.54 6.59 -30.64
CA GLY A 353 15.31 7.36 -31.63
C GLY A 353 14.46 7.98 -32.75
N GLU A 354 13.35 7.35 -33.12
CA GLU A 354 12.47 7.84 -34.20
C GLU A 354 11.42 8.85 -33.72
N ALA A 355 10.90 8.71 -32.50
CA ALA A 355 9.92 9.64 -31.94
C ALA A 355 10.51 11.04 -31.66
N MET A 356 11.80 11.11 -31.32
CA MET A 356 12.49 12.39 -31.06
C MET A 356 12.79 13.19 -32.33
N ARG A 357 12.88 12.54 -33.50
CA ARG A 357 13.14 13.21 -34.79
C ARG A 357 11.89 13.85 -35.42
N GLN A 358 10.69 13.54 -34.94
CA GLN A 358 9.44 14.11 -35.44
C GLN A 358 8.93 15.32 -34.62
N MET A 359 9.64 15.74 -33.57
CA MET A 359 9.32 16.97 -32.81
C MET A 359 10.21 18.17 -33.16
N GLU A 360 11.19 18.02 -34.06
CA GLU A 360 12.08 19.11 -34.50
C GLU A 360 11.87 19.52 -35.98
N SER A 361 10.75 19.13 -36.60
CA SER A 361 10.40 19.54 -37.98
C SER A 361 9.08 20.27 -38.07
#